data_AF-A0AAV6ZCY2-F1
#
_entry.id   AF-A0AAV6ZCY2-F1
#
_cell.length_a   1.000
_cell.length_b   1.000
_cell.length_c   1.000
_cell.angle_alpha   90.00
_cell.angle_beta   90.00
_cell.angle_gamma   90.00
#
_symmetry.space_group_name_H-M   'P 1'
#
loop_
_entity.id
_entity.type
_entity.pdbx_description
1 polymer ?
#
loop_
_entity_poly.entity_id
_entity_poly.type
_entity_poly.pdbx_seq_one_letter_code
_entity_poly.pdbx_strand_id
1 'polypeptide(L)'
;SYPYIPILPAQLLEVLSSPTPFIIGVHSVFCSELHDLLDVIIADLDGGTIKIPECIHLSPLPEPLLHQAQTALSLVLHPDLEVADYAFPPLRTSLSHIKMLDKEVRAVFLRLFAQIFQGYRSCLQLIRIHAEPVIHFHKAAFLGQRGLIENDFLTKVLNGMAFAGFVSERGPPYRACDLFDELVSFEVERIKEEEKCDAQETLKRVKELAEQLFKNENPNPHMAFQKVPKPTEGSHLRVHILPFPNIKDPKVQELIQEAVHKNQNSAQTARLEKKCIVPAGSPVVSIVDKASTVFNSARRLEVVRNCISYIFENKILETEK
;
A
#
# COMPACT_ATOMS: atom_id res chain seq x y z
N SER A 1 -5.26 15.09 -2.70
CA SER A 1 -5.40 13.92 -3.60
C SER A 1 -5.42 14.41 -5.03
N TYR A 2 -5.10 13.54 -5.99
CA TYR A 2 -5.24 13.85 -7.42
C TYR A 2 -6.63 13.45 -7.93
N PRO A 3 -7.16 14.06 -9.00
CA PRO A 3 -8.37 13.60 -9.66
C PRO A 3 -8.26 12.13 -10.07
N TYR A 4 -9.25 11.33 -9.68
CA TYR A 4 -9.39 9.92 -10.05
C TYR A 4 -10.77 9.69 -10.67
N ILE A 5 -10.79 9.40 -11.98
CA ILE A 5 -12.02 9.17 -12.74
C ILE A 5 -11.90 7.79 -13.40
N PRO A 6 -12.49 6.74 -12.81
CA PRO A 6 -12.34 5.37 -13.34
C PRO A 6 -12.77 5.20 -14.80
N ILE A 7 -13.82 5.93 -15.21
CA ILE A 7 -14.33 5.93 -16.59
C ILE A 7 -14.76 7.36 -16.91
N LEU A 8 -14.07 8.01 -17.84
CA LEU A 8 -14.37 9.36 -18.30
C LEU A 8 -15.50 9.34 -19.34
N PRO A 9 -16.59 10.09 -19.12
CA PRO A 9 -17.61 10.31 -20.14
C PRO A 9 -17.04 11.08 -21.35
N ALA A 10 -17.54 10.77 -22.54
CA ALA A 10 -17.08 11.39 -23.80
C ALA A 10 -17.14 12.92 -23.79
N GLN A 11 -18.16 13.49 -23.15
CA GLN A 11 -18.39 14.93 -23.08
C GLN A 11 -17.32 15.67 -22.26
N LEU A 12 -16.48 14.96 -21.52
CA LEU A 12 -15.46 15.53 -20.63
C LEU A 12 -14.03 15.21 -21.10
N LEU A 13 -13.83 14.80 -22.36
CA LEU A 13 -12.51 14.47 -22.90
C LEU A 13 -11.51 15.64 -22.81
N GLU A 14 -12.00 16.88 -22.83
CA GLU A 14 -11.19 18.09 -22.60
C GLU A 14 -10.42 18.09 -21.27
N VAL A 15 -10.92 17.36 -20.25
CA VAL A 15 -10.26 17.25 -18.93
C VAL A 15 -8.89 16.57 -19.04
N LEU A 16 -8.65 15.77 -20.09
CA LEU A 16 -7.36 15.12 -20.33
C LEU A 16 -6.23 16.13 -20.63
N SER A 17 -6.56 17.35 -21.05
CA SER A 17 -5.59 18.45 -21.25
C SER A 17 -5.29 19.24 -19.97
N SER A 18 -5.79 18.78 -18.82
CA SER A 18 -5.55 19.42 -17.53
C SER A 18 -4.06 19.37 -17.15
N PRO A 19 -3.46 20.49 -16.72
CA PRO A 19 -2.06 20.53 -16.28
C PRO A 19 -1.85 19.88 -14.90
N THR A 20 -2.93 19.49 -14.21
CA THR A 20 -2.84 18.86 -12.89
C THR A 20 -2.71 17.34 -13.04
N PRO A 21 -1.85 16.65 -12.25
CA PRO A 21 -1.72 15.20 -12.35
C PRO A 21 -3.07 14.51 -12.09
N PHE A 22 -3.42 13.52 -12.92
CA PHE A 22 -4.68 12.79 -12.82
C PHE A 22 -4.49 11.28 -13.08
N ILE A 23 -5.47 10.50 -12.69
CA ILE A 23 -5.62 9.09 -13.09
C ILE A 23 -7.02 8.93 -13.66
N ILE A 24 -7.12 8.73 -14.97
CA ILE A 24 -8.39 8.70 -15.70
C ILE A 24 -8.43 7.47 -16.60
N GLY A 25 -9.52 6.71 -16.54
CA GLY A 25 -9.80 5.63 -17.49
C GLY A 25 -10.59 6.14 -18.69
N VAL A 26 -10.13 5.83 -19.88
CA VAL A 26 -10.77 6.24 -21.15
C VAL A 26 -11.11 4.98 -21.94
N HIS A 27 -12.33 4.93 -22.49
CA HIS A 27 -12.73 3.82 -23.35
C HIS A 27 -11.94 3.84 -24.66
N SER A 28 -11.54 2.68 -25.16
CA SER A 28 -10.65 2.54 -26.34
C SER A 28 -11.21 3.18 -27.62
N VAL A 29 -12.52 3.40 -27.71
CA VAL A 29 -13.16 4.13 -28.82
C VAL A 29 -12.66 5.58 -28.99
N PHE A 30 -12.12 6.19 -27.93
CA PHE A 30 -11.58 7.56 -27.95
C PHE A 30 -10.05 7.60 -28.09
N CYS A 31 -9.40 6.46 -28.36
CA CYS A 31 -7.94 6.38 -28.46
C CYS A 31 -7.35 7.33 -29.52
N SER A 32 -8.07 7.59 -30.62
CA SER A 32 -7.67 8.57 -31.63
C SER A 32 -7.51 9.98 -31.07
N GLU A 33 -8.34 10.38 -30.11
CA GLU A 33 -8.31 11.71 -29.49
C GLU A 33 -7.15 11.87 -28.48
N LEU A 34 -6.48 10.77 -28.09
CA LEU A 34 -5.36 10.80 -27.15
C LEU A 34 -4.02 11.20 -27.79
N HIS A 35 -3.94 11.24 -29.12
CA HIS A 35 -2.66 11.44 -29.84
C HIS A 35 -2.06 12.84 -29.64
N ASP A 36 -2.90 13.82 -29.28
CA ASP A 36 -2.50 15.21 -29.09
C ASP A 36 -1.98 15.50 -27.67
N LEU A 37 -2.01 14.52 -26.75
CA LEU A 37 -1.56 14.67 -25.37
C LEU A 37 -0.03 14.52 -25.28
N LEU A 38 0.67 15.61 -24.99
CA LEU A 38 2.14 15.65 -25.01
C LEU A 38 2.80 15.27 -23.68
N ASP A 39 2.07 15.32 -22.57
CA ASP A 39 2.58 15.18 -21.20
C ASP A 39 1.79 14.15 -20.38
N VAL A 40 1.12 13.23 -21.06
CA VAL A 40 0.30 12.17 -20.45
C VAL A 40 0.90 10.80 -20.73
N ILE A 41 1.11 10.01 -19.67
CA ILE A 41 1.49 8.59 -19.80
C ILE A 41 0.23 7.78 -20.12
N ILE A 42 0.27 7.00 -21.20
CA ILE A 42 -0.86 6.19 -21.65
C ILE A 42 -0.55 4.71 -21.41
N ALA A 43 -1.37 4.05 -20.60
CA ALA A 43 -1.36 2.60 -20.44
C ALA A 43 -2.50 1.98 -21.26
N ASP A 44 -2.14 1.37 -22.39
CA ASP A 44 -3.08 0.63 -23.24
C ASP A 44 -3.21 -0.81 -22.72
N LEU A 45 -4.35 -1.10 -22.10
CA LEU A 45 -4.65 -2.40 -21.51
C LEU A 45 -5.03 -3.46 -22.54
N ASP A 46 -5.57 -3.06 -23.69
CA ASP A 46 -5.95 -3.98 -24.78
C ASP A 46 -4.69 -4.41 -25.56
N GLY A 47 -3.80 -3.46 -25.84
CA GLY A 47 -2.52 -3.70 -26.50
C GLY A 47 -1.40 -4.18 -25.57
N GLY A 48 -1.56 -4.04 -24.26
CA GLY A 48 -0.54 -4.39 -23.26
C GLY A 48 0.71 -3.50 -23.34
N THR A 49 0.56 -2.21 -23.67
CA THR A 49 1.68 -1.28 -23.86
C THR A 49 1.58 -0.06 -22.96
N ILE A 50 2.73 0.54 -22.63
CA ILE A 50 2.81 1.82 -21.92
C ILE A 50 3.57 2.80 -22.80
N LYS A 51 2.92 3.90 -23.17
CA LYS A 51 3.53 5.01 -23.92
C LYS A 51 3.89 6.12 -22.94
N ILE A 52 5.18 6.44 -22.88
CA ILE A 52 5.71 7.49 -22.03
C ILE A 52 6.22 8.60 -22.95
N PRO A 53 5.64 9.81 -22.89
CA PRO A 53 6.14 10.95 -23.66
C PRO A 53 7.60 11.28 -23.35
N GLU A 54 8.35 11.74 -24.35
CA GLU A 54 9.79 12.05 -24.23
C GLU A 54 10.10 13.15 -23.21
N CYS A 55 9.13 14.04 -22.94
CA CYS A 55 9.27 15.10 -21.96
C CYS A 55 9.14 14.61 -20.50
N ILE A 56 8.74 13.35 -20.28
CA ILE A 56 8.52 12.78 -18.95
C ILE A 56 9.69 11.88 -18.55
N HIS A 57 10.38 12.28 -17.48
CA HIS A 57 11.42 11.45 -16.87
C HIS A 57 10.84 10.62 -15.71
N LEU A 58 10.77 9.30 -15.90
CA LEU A 58 10.40 8.34 -14.86
C LEU A 58 11.61 7.93 -14.03
N SER A 59 11.61 8.33 -12.77
CA SER A 59 12.63 7.91 -11.81
C SER A 59 12.35 6.47 -11.39
N PRO A 60 13.33 5.56 -11.48
CA PRO A 60 13.16 4.19 -11.01
C PRO A 60 13.12 4.14 -9.48
N LEU A 61 12.43 3.13 -8.94
CA LEU A 61 12.54 2.75 -7.53
C LEU A 61 14.03 2.47 -7.19
N PRO A 62 14.52 2.87 -6.00
CA PRO A 62 15.89 2.59 -5.60
C PRO A 62 16.13 1.08 -5.44
N GLU A 63 17.30 0.61 -5.87
CA GLU A 63 17.73 -0.76 -5.57
C GLU A 63 18.04 -0.93 -4.07
N PRO A 64 17.83 -2.14 -3.49
CA PRO A 64 17.38 -3.38 -4.14
C PRO A 64 15.84 -3.52 -4.28
N LEU A 65 15.07 -2.51 -3.88
CA LEU A 65 13.62 -2.60 -3.77
C LEU A 65 12.93 -2.86 -5.12
N LEU A 66 13.47 -2.30 -6.20
CA LEU A 66 12.94 -2.52 -7.54
C LEU A 66 13.05 -4.00 -7.94
N HIS A 67 14.25 -4.56 -7.85
CA HIS A 67 14.49 -5.94 -8.19
C HIS A 67 13.67 -6.89 -7.30
N GLN A 68 13.63 -6.65 -5.99
CA GLN A 68 12.86 -7.46 -5.04
C GLN A 68 11.37 -7.47 -5.36
N ALA A 69 10.78 -6.31 -5.66
CA ALA A 69 9.38 -6.22 -6.04
C ALA A 69 9.08 -6.95 -7.35
N GLN A 70 9.96 -6.83 -8.35
CA GLN A 70 9.82 -7.53 -9.64
C GLN A 70 9.92 -9.05 -9.48
N THR A 71 10.87 -9.53 -8.68
CA THR A 71 11.03 -10.96 -8.37
C THR A 71 9.80 -11.49 -7.63
N ALA A 72 9.32 -10.81 -6.60
CA ALA A 72 8.13 -11.21 -5.87
C ALA A 72 6.85 -11.20 -6.73
N LEU A 73 6.69 -10.21 -7.62
CA LEU A 73 5.59 -10.19 -8.59
C LEU A 73 5.69 -11.37 -9.57
N SER A 74 6.89 -11.69 -10.04
CA SER A 74 7.11 -12.81 -10.97
C SER A 74 6.75 -14.15 -10.32
N LEU A 75 7.10 -14.37 -9.06
CA LEU A 75 6.72 -15.58 -8.31
C LEU A 75 5.20 -15.76 -8.19
N VAL A 76 4.46 -14.66 -8.08
CA VAL A 76 3.00 -14.67 -7.95
C VAL A 76 2.30 -14.82 -9.29
N LEU A 77 2.72 -14.05 -10.30
CA LEU A 77 2.06 -13.98 -11.60
C LEU A 77 2.48 -15.11 -12.55
N HIS A 78 3.70 -15.61 -12.39
CA HIS A 78 4.32 -16.59 -13.29
C HIS A 78 5.06 -17.68 -12.48
N PRO A 79 4.35 -18.46 -11.65
CA PRO A 79 4.97 -19.48 -10.78
C PRO A 79 5.73 -20.56 -11.57
N ASP A 80 5.34 -20.81 -12.82
CA ASP A 80 6.01 -21.78 -13.70
C ASP A 80 7.45 -21.36 -14.09
N LEU A 81 7.78 -20.06 -14.03
CA LEU A 81 9.13 -19.58 -14.40
C LEU A 81 10.21 -20.05 -13.42
N GLU A 82 9.87 -20.27 -12.15
CA GLU A 82 10.82 -20.71 -11.13
C GLU A 82 11.35 -22.12 -11.41
N VAL A 83 10.52 -22.97 -12.00
CA VAL A 83 10.84 -24.38 -12.29
C VAL A 83 11.11 -24.61 -13.78
N ALA A 84 11.13 -23.56 -14.60
CA ALA A 84 11.24 -23.67 -16.06
C ALA A 84 12.55 -24.33 -16.50
N ASP A 85 13.63 -24.13 -15.74
CA ASP A 85 14.96 -24.68 -16.04
C ASP A 85 15.17 -26.10 -15.47
N TYR A 86 14.21 -26.64 -14.71
CA TYR A 86 14.33 -27.97 -14.12
C TYR A 86 14.09 -29.06 -15.17
N ALA A 87 15.07 -29.96 -15.34
CA ALA A 87 14.93 -31.12 -16.22
C ALA A 87 13.76 -32.05 -15.81
N PHE A 88 13.42 -32.07 -14.52
CA PHE A 88 12.30 -32.81 -13.94
C PHE A 88 11.52 -31.89 -13.00
N PRO A 89 10.56 -31.09 -13.51
CA PRO A 89 9.84 -30.14 -12.68
C PRO A 89 8.91 -30.86 -11.70
N PRO A 90 8.74 -30.34 -10.47
CA PRO A 90 7.76 -30.85 -9.51
C PRO A 90 6.33 -30.71 -10.06
N LEU A 91 5.34 -31.37 -9.44
CA LEU A 91 3.94 -31.20 -9.80
C LEU A 91 3.56 -29.71 -9.81
N ARG A 92 2.98 -29.24 -10.92
CA ARG A 92 2.75 -27.82 -11.20
C ARG A 92 2.04 -27.11 -10.04
N THR A 93 2.58 -25.98 -9.65
CA THR A 93 1.91 -25.00 -8.79
C THR A 93 0.93 -24.19 -9.64
N SER A 94 -0.35 -24.51 -9.54
CA SER A 94 -1.38 -23.74 -10.25
C SER A 94 -1.43 -22.31 -9.74
N LEU A 95 -1.63 -21.35 -10.64
CA LEU A 95 -2.00 -19.97 -10.29
C LEU A 95 -3.20 -19.95 -9.34
N SER A 96 -3.11 -19.06 -8.34
CA SER A 96 -4.21 -18.79 -7.41
C SER A 96 -5.46 -18.29 -8.16
N HIS A 97 -6.64 -18.59 -7.61
CA HIS A 97 -7.89 -18.05 -8.16
C HIS A 97 -7.86 -16.52 -8.20
N ILE A 98 -8.43 -15.87 -9.23
CA ILE A 98 -8.26 -14.43 -9.53
C ILE A 98 -8.48 -13.48 -8.33
N LYS A 99 -9.46 -13.78 -7.47
CA LYS A 99 -9.74 -13.00 -6.25
C LYS A 99 -8.59 -13.06 -5.24
N MET A 100 -7.90 -14.19 -5.19
CA MET A 100 -6.77 -14.42 -4.31
C MET A 100 -5.49 -13.88 -4.93
N LEU A 101 -5.33 -14.05 -6.25
CA LEU A 101 -4.23 -13.44 -7.00
C LEU A 101 -4.19 -11.90 -6.83
N ASP A 102 -5.34 -11.22 -6.86
CA ASP A 102 -5.42 -9.77 -6.53
C ASP A 102 -4.82 -9.45 -5.15
N LYS A 103 -5.07 -10.28 -4.13
CA LYS A 103 -4.52 -10.07 -2.79
C LYS A 103 -3.04 -10.40 -2.70
N GLU A 104 -2.56 -11.40 -3.43
CA GLU A 104 -1.14 -11.73 -3.51
C GLU A 104 -0.36 -10.57 -4.15
N VAL A 105 -0.85 -10.00 -5.25
CA VAL A 105 -0.27 -8.80 -5.87
C VAL A 105 -0.28 -7.62 -4.90
N ARG A 106 -1.42 -7.35 -4.24
CA ARG A 106 -1.50 -6.27 -3.22
C ARG A 106 -0.55 -6.50 -2.05
N ALA A 107 -0.37 -7.74 -1.62
CA ALA A 107 0.57 -8.10 -0.55
C ALA A 107 2.02 -7.78 -0.95
N VAL A 108 2.41 -8.03 -2.22
CA VAL A 108 3.73 -7.63 -2.73
C VAL A 108 3.92 -6.11 -2.65
N PHE A 109 2.95 -5.32 -3.13
CA PHE A 109 3.02 -3.86 -3.03
C PHE A 109 3.00 -3.35 -1.59
N LEU A 110 2.24 -3.99 -0.70
CA LEU A 110 2.19 -3.62 0.71
C LEU A 110 3.54 -3.85 1.40
N ARG A 111 4.22 -4.98 1.11
CA ARG A 111 5.60 -5.23 1.54
C ARG A 111 6.53 -4.15 0.99
N LEU A 112 6.45 -3.84 -0.31
CA LEU A 112 7.25 -2.76 -0.92
C LEU A 112 7.06 -1.42 -0.21
N PHE A 113 5.82 -0.99 0.04
CA PHE A 113 5.55 0.26 0.75
C PHE A 113 6.09 0.25 2.19
N ALA A 114 5.98 -0.88 2.89
CA ALA A 114 6.56 -1.01 4.22
C ALA A 114 8.08 -0.82 4.18
N GLN A 115 8.79 -1.38 3.19
CA GLN A 115 10.23 -1.15 3.01
C GLN A 115 10.56 0.31 2.64
N ILE A 116 9.82 0.89 1.69
CA ILE A 116 9.97 2.29 1.25
C ILE A 116 9.80 3.25 2.43
N PHE A 117 8.84 3.02 3.32
CA PHE A 117 8.50 3.92 4.42
C PHE A 117 8.98 3.44 5.79
N GLN A 118 9.79 2.39 5.90
CA GLN A 118 10.34 1.92 7.19
C GLN A 118 10.98 3.08 7.99
N GLY A 119 10.59 3.22 9.25
CA GLY A 119 11.09 4.29 10.13
C GLY A 119 10.55 5.69 9.82
N TYR A 120 9.56 5.86 8.93
CA TYR A 120 8.97 7.18 8.63
C TYR A 120 8.50 7.90 9.91
N ARG A 121 8.01 7.13 10.91
CA ARG A 121 7.52 7.68 12.18
C ARG A 121 8.62 8.37 12.98
N SER A 122 9.86 7.89 12.93
CA SER A 122 11.02 8.53 13.59
C SER A 122 11.37 9.89 12.98
N CYS A 123 10.85 10.20 11.80
CA CYS A 123 11.02 11.48 11.13
C CYS A 123 9.80 12.39 11.24
N LEU A 124 8.78 12.03 12.02
CA LEU A 124 7.64 12.90 12.32
C LEU A 124 7.97 13.84 13.47
N GLN A 125 7.76 15.13 13.26
CA GLN A 125 7.89 16.18 14.26
C GLN A 125 6.50 16.69 14.61
N LEU A 126 6.14 16.62 15.88
CA LEU A 126 4.84 17.06 16.39
C LEU A 126 4.98 18.46 17.00
N ILE A 127 4.40 19.46 16.36
CA ILE A 127 4.41 20.84 16.81
C ILE A 127 3.08 21.13 17.52
N ARG A 128 3.12 21.42 18.83
CA ARG A 128 1.94 21.57 19.70
C ARG A 128 1.67 23.02 20.13
N ILE A 129 2.14 23.99 19.36
CA ILE A 129 1.97 25.42 19.69
C ILE A 129 0.57 25.96 19.33
N HIS A 130 -0.23 25.18 18.59
CA HIS A 130 -1.61 25.47 18.21
C HIS A 130 -2.57 24.47 18.85
N ALA A 131 -3.87 24.82 18.89
CA ALA A 131 -4.91 23.95 19.43
C ALA A 131 -4.96 22.59 18.72
N GLU A 132 -4.74 22.58 17.40
CA GLU A 132 -4.53 21.37 16.63
C GLU A 132 -3.03 21.13 16.43
N PRO A 133 -2.50 19.95 16.80
CA PRO A 133 -1.09 19.64 16.62
C PRO A 133 -0.75 19.54 15.14
N VAL A 134 0.27 20.26 14.71
CA VAL A 134 0.79 20.19 13.34
C VAL A 134 1.85 19.11 13.27
N ILE A 135 1.73 18.20 12.32
CA ILE A 135 2.70 17.12 12.10
C ILE A 135 3.53 17.46 10.86
N HIS A 136 4.83 17.63 11.08
CA HIS A 136 5.80 17.89 10.01
C HIS A 136 6.66 16.64 9.78
N PHE A 137 7.00 16.35 8.52
CA PHE A 137 7.90 15.25 8.18
C PHE A 137 9.30 15.78 7.85
N HIS A 138 10.28 15.37 8.64
CA HIS A 138 11.67 15.80 8.49
C HIS A 138 12.39 15.05 7.35
N LYS A 139 12.08 15.44 6.11
CA LYS A 139 12.55 14.82 4.86
C LYS A 139 14.07 14.58 4.81
N ALA A 140 14.86 15.58 5.19
CA ALA A 140 16.33 15.49 5.14
C ALA A 140 16.89 14.40 6.09
N ALA A 141 16.24 14.18 7.23
CA ALA A 141 16.66 13.12 8.16
C ALA A 141 16.30 11.74 7.60
N PHE A 142 15.08 11.61 7.06
CA PHE A 142 14.63 10.37 6.44
C PHE A 142 15.53 9.92 5.29
N LEU A 143 15.83 10.82 4.36
CA LEU A 143 16.72 10.52 3.23
C LEU A 143 18.18 10.34 3.68
N GLY A 144 18.66 11.19 4.59
CA GLY A 144 20.03 11.14 5.09
C GLY A 144 20.36 9.86 5.86
N GLN A 145 19.47 9.42 6.74
CA GLN A 145 19.64 8.19 7.51
C GLN A 145 19.59 6.93 6.63
N ARG A 146 18.94 7.02 5.46
CA ARG A 146 18.85 5.93 4.48
C ARG A 146 19.97 5.93 3.44
N GLY A 147 20.81 6.97 3.40
CA GLY A 147 21.79 7.16 2.33
C GLY A 147 21.19 7.49 0.97
N LEU A 148 19.99 8.10 0.94
CA LEU A 148 19.18 8.33 -0.26
C LEU A 148 18.94 9.82 -0.54
N ILE A 149 19.83 10.70 -0.07
CA ILE A 149 19.72 12.16 -0.24
C ILE A 149 19.61 12.55 -1.72
N GLU A 150 20.34 11.85 -2.60
CA GLU A 150 20.39 12.11 -4.04
C GLU A 150 19.41 11.23 -4.83
N ASN A 151 18.56 10.43 -4.17
CA ASN A 151 17.62 9.58 -4.87
C ASN A 151 16.45 10.40 -5.41
N ASP A 152 16.35 10.49 -6.74
CA ASP A 152 15.34 11.28 -7.43
C ASP A 152 13.91 10.77 -7.15
N PHE A 153 13.69 9.45 -7.19
CA PHE A 153 12.38 8.84 -6.96
C PHE A 153 11.80 9.20 -5.58
N LEU A 154 12.53 8.90 -4.50
CA LEU A 154 12.06 9.20 -3.15
C LEU A 154 11.94 10.70 -2.92
N THR A 155 12.84 11.51 -3.49
CA THR A 155 12.74 12.96 -3.41
C THR A 155 11.43 13.46 -4.01
N LYS A 156 11.01 12.93 -5.16
CA LYS A 156 9.72 13.22 -5.81
C LYS A 156 8.54 12.71 -4.99
N VAL A 157 8.58 11.46 -4.51
CA VAL A 157 7.52 10.87 -3.66
C VAL A 157 7.26 11.72 -2.42
N LEU A 158 8.30 12.09 -1.69
CA LEU A 158 8.19 12.85 -0.44
C LEU A 158 7.75 14.31 -0.67
N ASN A 159 7.90 14.84 -1.88
CA ASN A 159 7.36 16.15 -2.28
C ASN A 159 5.92 16.07 -2.80
N GLY A 160 5.41 14.86 -3.08
CA GLY A 160 4.10 14.66 -3.68
C GLY A 160 2.95 14.92 -2.72
N MET A 161 1.82 15.40 -3.25
CA MET A 161 0.61 15.66 -2.47
C MET A 161 0.04 14.39 -1.81
N ALA A 162 0.24 13.23 -2.44
CA ALA A 162 -0.16 11.94 -1.87
C ALA A 162 0.61 11.64 -0.56
N PHE A 163 1.90 11.95 -0.51
CA PHE A 163 2.70 11.75 0.71
C PHE A 163 2.32 12.74 1.81
N ALA A 164 1.99 13.99 1.47
CA ALA A 164 1.44 14.94 2.44
C ALA A 164 0.13 14.41 3.06
N GLY A 165 -0.76 13.82 2.25
CA GLY A 165 -1.95 13.11 2.73
C GLY A 165 -1.62 11.94 3.65
N PHE A 166 -0.64 11.10 3.27
CA PHE A 166 -0.14 10.02 4.10
C PHE A 166 0.34 10.50 5.47
N VAL A 167 1.12 11.58 5.55
CA VAL A 167 1.61 12.15 6.82
C VAL A 167 0.46 12.71 7.65
N SER A 168 -0.51 13.37 7.02
CA SER A 168 -1.68 13.90 7.73
C SER A 168 -2.55 12.80 8.33
N GLU A 169 -2.80 11.73 7.58
CA GLU A 169 -3.66 10.61 7.99
C GLU A 169 -2.95 9.69 8.99
N ARG A 170 -1.70 9.33 8.72
CA ARG A 170 -0.96 8.34 9.50
C ARG A 170 -0.05 8.92 10.56
N GLY A 171 0.25 10.21 10.49
CA GLY A 171 1.11 10.92 11.45
C GLY A 171 0.64 10.86 12.91
N PRO A 172 -0.66 11.04 13.22
CA PRO A 172 -1.14 11.06 14.59
C PRO A 172 -0.71 9.81 15.37
N PRO A 173 -0.19 9.95 16.61
CA PRO A 173 0.33 8.83 17.39
C PRO A 173 -0.77 7.93 17.97
N TYR A 174 -2.02 8.40 18.00
CA TYR A 174 -3.17 7.64 18.52
C TYR A 174 -4.27 7.58 17.45
N ARG A 175 -4.40 6.43 16.77
CA ARG A 175 -5.36 6.19 15.69
C ARG A 175 -5.62 4.70 15.51
N ALA A 176 -6.54 4.33 14.63
CA ALA A 176 -6.69 2.95 14.21
C ALA A 176 -5.43 2.52 13.44
N CYS A 177 -4.92 1.32 13.74
CA CYS A 177 -3.80 0.71 13.03
C CYS A 177 -4.31 -0.34 12.04
N ASP A 178 -3.65 -0.44 10.90
CA ASP A 178 -3.92 -1.44 9.87
C ASP A 178 -2.69 -2.33 9.61
N LEU A 179 -2.80 -3.21 8.61
CA LEU A 179 -1.71 -4.12 8.24
C LEU A 179 -0.42 -3.40 7.85
N PHE A 180 -0.51 -2.20 7.27
CA PHE A 180 0.69 -1.43 6.93
C PHE A 180 1.46 -1.04 8.19
N ASP A 181 0.75 -0.61 9.24
CA ASP A 181 1.37 -0.17 10.49
C ASP A 181 2.08 -1.31 11.22
N GLU A 182 1.53 -2.52 11.17
CA GLU A 182 2.16 -3.72 11.68
C GLU A 182 3.43 -4.08 10.88
N LEU A 183 3.30 -4.15 9.55
CA LEU A 183 4.40 -4.50 8.66
C LEU A 183 5.58 -3.52 8.79
N VAL A 184 5.32 -2.21 8.67
CA VAL A 184 6.35 -1.18 8.71
C VAL A 184 7.06 -1.11 10.06
N SER A 185 6.39 -1.52 11.13
CA SER A 185 6.94 -1.44 12.49
C SER A 185 7.80 -2.66 12.86
N PHE A 186 7.39 -3.86 12.43
CA PHE A 186 7.96 -5.11 12.95
C PHE A 186 8.57 -6.02 11.88
N GLU A 187 8.06 -6.01 10.66
CA GLU A 187 8.33 -7.07 9.69
C GLU A 187 9.38 -6.70 8.64
N VAL A 188 9.79 -5.42 8.54
CA VAL A 188 10.69 -4.98 7.46
C VAL A 188 12.07 -5.65 7.50
N GLU A 189 12.67 -5.84 8.68
CA GLU A 189 13.96 -6.55 8.78
C GLU A 189 13.80 -8.02 8.39
N ARG A 190 12.69 -8.65 8.78
CA ARG A 190 12.37 -10.03 8.40
C ARG A 190 12.17 -10.15 6.89
N ILE A 191 11.48 -9.20 6.26
CA ILE A 191 11.30 -9.14 4.80
C ILE A 191 12.66 -9.09 4.09
N LYS A 192 13.61 -8.28 4.58
CA LYS A 192 14.96 -8.21 4.00
C LYS A 192 15.74 -9.52 4.15
N GLU A 193 15.57 -10.23 5.27
CA GLU A 193 16.21 -11.53 5.50
C GLU A 193 15.60 -12.64 4.63
N GLU A 194 14.27 -12.69 4.52
CA GLU A 194 13.52 -13.63 3.67
C GLU A 194 13.98 -13.58 2.21
N GLU A 195 14.16 -12.35 1.70
CA GLU A 195 14.58 -12.09 0.32
C GLU A 195 16.03 -12.52 0.04
N LYS A 196 16.86 -12.74 1.08
CA LYS A 196 18.22 -13.28 0.95
C LYS A 196 18.27 -14.81 1.01
N CYS A 197 17.23 -15.45 1.56
CA CYS A 197 17.21 -16.88 1.86
C CYS A 197 16.62 -17.73 0.73
N ASP A 198 15.33 -17.57 0.42
CA ASP A 198 14.60 -18.46 -0.49
C ASP A 198 13.33 -17.82 -1.07
N ALA A 199 13.08 -18.10 -2.36
CA ALA A 199 11.88 -17.67 -3.10
C ALA A 199 10.60 -18.29 -2.53
N GLN A 200 10.65 -19.53 -2.04
CA GLN A 200 9.50 -20.22 -1.46
C GLN A 200 9.03 -19.58 -0.16
N GLU A 201 9.95 -19.18 0.72
CA GLU A 201 9.59 -18.49 1.97
C GLU A 201 9.00 -17.11 1.65
N THR A 202 9.58 -16.39 0.69
CA THR A 202 9.01 -15.13 0.19
C THR A 202 7.57 -15.31 -0.29
N LEU A 203 7.31 -16.31 -1.14
CA LEU A 203 5.97 -16.60 -1.66
C LEU A 203 4.98 -16.99 -0.54
N LYS A 204 5.43 -17.80 0.42
CA LYS A 204 4.62 -18.18 1.58
C LYS A 204 4.17 -16.95 2.37
N ARG A 205 5.06 -15.99 2.64
CA ARG A 205 4.70 -14.76 3.36
C ARG A 205 3.79 -13.84 2.57
N VAL A 206 3.98 -13.76 1.26
CA VAL A 206 3.05 -13.06 0.38
C VAL A 206 1.65 -13.67 0.49
N LYS A 207 1.52 -15.01 0.50
CA LYS A 207 0.24 -15.71 0.66
C LYS A 207 -0.39 -15.49 2.04
N GLU A 208 0.40 -15.56 3.12
CA GLU A 208 -0.08 -15.27 4.48
C GLU A 208 -0.67 -13.86 4.58
N LEU A 209 0.02 -12.86 4.01
CA LEU A 209 -0.44 -11.47 4.00
C LEU A 209 -1.68 -11.30 3.09
N ALA A 210 -1.70 -11.99 1.96
CA ALA A 210 -2.82 -11.99 1.04
C ALA A 210 -4.09 -12.56 1.69
N GLU A 211 -3.98 -13.62 2.49
CA GLU A 211 -5.09 -14.17 3.26
C GLU A 211 -5.63 -13.17 4.30
N GLN A 212 -4.75 -12.41 4.96
CA GLN A 212 -5.17 -11.36 5.90
C GLN A 212 -5.92 -10.25 5.18
N LEU A 213 -5.43 -9.81 4.01
CA LEU A 213 -6.13 -8.85 3.16
C LEU A 213 -7.50 -9.37 2.73
N PHE A 214 -7.58 -10.64 2.32
CA PHE A 214 -8.83 -11.28 1.93
C PHE A 214 -9.85 -11.30 3.07
N LYS A 215 -9.42 -11.68 4.28
CA LYS A 215 -10.27 -11.70 5.49
C LYS A 215 -10.74 -10.30 5.89
N ASN A 216 -9.87 -9.29 5.77
CA ASN A 216 -10.22 -7.91 6.11
C ASN A 216 -11.29 -7.32 5.17
N GLU A 217 -11.26 -7.69 3.89
CA GLU A 217 -12.31 -7.28 2.93
C GLU A 217 -13.59 -8.11 3.03
N ASN A 218 -13.53 -9.29 3.68
CA ASN A 218 -14.66 -10.21 3.82
C ASN A 218 -14.88 -10.59 5.29
N PRO A 219 -15.23 -9.64 6.18
CA PRO A 219 -15.28 -9.87 7.63
C PRO A 219 -16.36 -10.88 8.05
N ASN A 220 -17.41 -11.06 7.24
CA ASN A 220 -18.53 -11.97 7.51
C ASN A 220 -18.76 -12.92 6.32
N PRO A 221 -17.88 -13.91 6.09
CA PRO A 221 -17.95 -14.77 4.90
C PRO A 221 -19.22 -15.64 4.85
N HIS A 222 -19.90 -15.83 6.00
CA HIS A 222 -21.13 -16.63 6.12
C HIS A 222 -22.43 -15.88 5.73
N MET A 223 -22.41 -14.54 5.61
CA MET A 223 -23.60 -13.77 5.20
C MET A 223 -23.62 -13.43 3.71
N ALA A 224 -22.52 -13.66 2.99
CA ALA A 224 -22.46 -13.46 1.55
C ALA A 224 -23.21 -14.61 0.84
N PHE A 225 -24.06 -14.25 -0.12
CA PHE A 225 -24.86 -15.12 -0.98
C PHE A 225 -26.22 -15.58 -0.41
N GLN A 226 -27.15 -14.63 -0.30
CA GLN A 226 -28.51 -14.94 -0.75
C GLN A 226 -28.38 -15.31 -2.24
N LYS A 227 -28.39 -16.61 -2.57
CA LYS A 227 -28.27 -17.09 -3.95
C LYS A 227 -29.42 -16.50 -4.75
N VAL A 228 -29.17 -15.41 -5.47
CA VAL A 228 -30.12 -14.91 -6.47
C VAL A 228 -30.20 -15.99 -7.54
N PRO A 229 -31.37 -16.64 -7.73
CA PRO A 229 -31.50 -17.66 -8.75
C PRO A 229 -31.16 -17.04 -10.11
N LYS A 230 -30.10 -17.52 -10.76
CA LYS A 230 -29.84 -17.13 -12.15
C LYS A 230 -30.92 -17.77 -13.03
N PRO A 231 -31.50 -17.02 -13.98
CA PRO A 231 -32.41 -17.61 -14.96
C PRO A 231 -31.72 -18.77 -15.68
N THR A 232 -32.46 -19.84 -15.96
CA THR A 232 -31.95 -20.97 -16.75
C THR A 232 -31.48 -20.46 -18.12
N GLU A 233 -30.39 -21.01 -18.63
CA GLU A 233 -29.85 -20.70 -19.96
C GLU A 233 -30.96 -20.91 -21.02
N GLY A 234 -31.09 -19.97 -21.96
CA GLY A 234 -32.18 -19.97 -22.96
C GLY A 234 -33.54 -19.47 -22.48
N SER A 235 -33.68 -18.99 -21.23
CA SER A 235 -34.93 -18.40 -20.72
C SER A 235 -35.44 -17.20 -21.53
N HIS A 236 -34.55 -16.47 -22.20
CA HIS A 236 -34.87 -15.35 -23.09
C HIS A 236 -35.52 -15.77 -24.43
N LEU A 237 -35.54 -17.07 -24.75
CA LEU A 237 -36.14 -17.62 -25.99
C LEU A 237 -37.53 -18.23 -25.76
N ARG A 238 -38.07 -18.18 -24.52
CA ARG A 238 -39.38 -18.76 -24.22
C ARG A 238 -40.51 -17.96 -24.86
N VAL A 239 -41.27 -18.60 -25.75
CA VAL A 239 -42.43 -18.03 -26.45
C VAL A 239 -43.57 -17.68 -25.49
N HIS A 240 -43.69 -18.39 -24.37
CA HIS A 240 -44.68 -18.14 -23.33
C HIS A 240 -44.01 -17.45 -22.12
N ILE A 241 -44.11 -16.13 -22.07
CA ILE A 241 -43.69 -15.33 -20.91
C ILE A 241 -44.91 -15.17 -20.01
N LEU A 242 -44.89 -15.82 -18.84
CA LEU A 242 -45.88 -15.52 -17.80
C LEU A 242 -45.60 -14.12 -17.23
N PRO A 243 -46.61 -13.25 -17.07
CA PRO A 243 -46.40 -11.97 -16.41
C PRO A 243 -45.84 -12.20 -15.01
N PHE A 244 -44.87 -11.37 -14.61
CA PHE A 244 -44.27 -11.47 -13.29
C PHE A 244 -45.37 -11.29 -12.24
N PRO A 245 -45.48 -12.18 -11.25
CA PRO A 245 -46.52 -12.07 -10.24
C PRO A 245 -46.38 -10.74 -9.50
N ASN A 246 -47.51 -10.08 -9.25
CA ASN A 246 -47.50 -8.85 -8.46
C ASN A 246 -46.91 -9.14 -7.08
N ILE A 247 -46.00 -8.27 -6.66
CA ILE A 247 -45.39 -8.34 -5.34
C ILE A 247 -46.50 -8.14 -4.31
N LYS A 248 -46.57 -9.03 -3.31
CA LYS A 248 -47.52 -8.92 -2.22
C LYS A 248 -47.00 -7.90 -1.20
N ASP A 249 -47.39 -6.65 -1.35
CA ASP A 249 -47.05 -5.55 -0.43
C ASP A 249 -47.09 -5.92 1.07
N PRO A 250 -48.15 -6.59 1.59
CA PRO A 250 -48.18 -6.94 3.01
C PRO A 250 -47.09 -7.94 3.42
N LYS A 251 -46.69 -8.87 2.52
CA LYS A 251 -45.62 -9.83 2.81
C LYS A 251 -44.24 -9.15 2.78
N VAL A 252 -44.07 -8.17 1.89
CA VAL A 252 -42.84 -7.36 1.86
C VAL A 252 -42.72 -6.53 3.13
N GLN A 253 -43.80 -5.90 3.58
CA GLN A 253 -43.83 -5.15 4.85
C GLN A 253 -43.50 -6.05 6.05
N GLU A 254 -44.04 -7.26 6.11
CA GLU A 254 -43.72 -8.24 7.15
C GLU A 254 -42.23 -8.63 7.15
N LEU A 255 -41.64 -8.88 5.97
CA LEU A 255 -40.22 -9.19 5.82
C LEU A 255 -39.31 -8.00 6.19
N ILE A 256 -39.71 -6.78 5.83
CA ILE A 256 -39.01 -5.55 6.23
C ILE A 256 -39.06 -5.40 7.75
N GLN A 257 -40.22 -5.60 8.37
CA GLN A 257 -40.36 -5.55 9.82
C GLN A 257 -39.51 -6.65 10.48
N GLU A 258 -39.56 -7.90 10.00
CA GLU A 258 -38.74 -9.00 10.52
C GLU A 258 -37.23 -8.69 10.42
N ALA A 259 -36.80 -8.11 9.30
CA ALA A 259 -35.41 -7.70 9.10
C ALA A 259 -35.00 -6.56 10.05
N VAL A 260 -35.87 -5.57 10.26
CA VAL A 260 -35.65 -4.47 11.22
C VAL A 260 -35.54 -5.00 12.65
N HIS A 261 -36.42 -5.93 13.06
CA HIS A 261 -36.38 -6.55 14.38
C HIS A 261 -35.12 -7.42 14.57
N LYS A 262 -34.68 -8.17 13.53
CA LYS A 262 -33.42 -8.90 13.56
C LYS A 262 -32.22 -7.95 13.68
N ASN A 263 -32.21 -6.84 12.94
CA ASN A 263 -31.14 -5.83 13.00
C ASN A 263 -31.08 -5.10 14.34
N GLN A 264 -32.20 -4.91 15.05
CA GLN A 264 -32.22 -4.32 16.39
C GLN A 264 -31.66 -5.26 17.46
N ASN A 265 -31.83 -6.58 17.28
CA ASN A 265 -31.35 -7.60 18.22
C ASN A 265 -29.94 -8.12 17.90
N SER A 266 -29.48 -8.02 16.66
CA SER A 266 -28.08 -8.23 16.31
C SER A 266 -27.33 -6.92 16.51
N ALA A 267 -26.55 -6.80 17.59
CA ALA A 267 -25.49 -5.79 17.62
C ALA A 267 -24.63 -6.03 16.37
N GLN A 268 -24.78 -5.18 15.36
CA GLN A 268 -23.96 -5.24 14.16
C GLN A 268 -22.52 -5.23 14.65
N THR A 269 -21.82 -6.35 14.42
CA THR A 269 -20.39 -6.46 14.64
C THR A 269 -19.68 -5.71 13.51
N ALA A 270 -20.06 -4.45 13.30
CA ALA A 270 -19.18 -3.49 12.66
C ALA A 270 -17.96 -3.45 13.57
N ARG A 271 -16.83 -3.98 13.10
CA ARG A 271 -15.57 -4.02 13.81
C ARG A 271 -15.25 -2.56 14.18
N LEU A 272 -15.58 -2.15 15.41
CA LEU A 272 -15.26 -0.82 15.91
C LEU A 272 -13.75 -0.66 15.80
N GLU A 273 -13.31 0.27 14.95
CA GLU A 273 -11.88 0.56 14.77
C GLU A 273 -11.31 1.05 16.11
N LYS A 274 -10.69 0.13 16.85
CA LYS A 274 -10.12 0.41 18.16
C LYS A 274 -8.88 1.25 17.96
N LYS A 275 -8.97 2.54 18.31
CA LYS A 275 -7.80 3.42 18.33
C LYS A 275 -6.79 2.92 19.36
N CYS A 276 -5.52 2.93 18.99
CA CYS A 276 -4.41 2.56 19.85
C CYS A 276 -3.22 3.49 19.59
N ILE A 277 -2.21 3.38 20.45
CA ILE A 277 -0.92 4.04 20.20
C ILE A 277 -0.26 3.31 19.03
N VAL A 278 0.05 4.04 17.97
CA VAL A 278 0.76 3.49 16.81
C VAL A 278 2.18 3.13 17.25
N PRO A 279 2.64 1.89 17.05
CA PRO A 279 4.01 1.50 17.36
C PRO A 279 5.01 2.43 16.68
N ALA A 280 6.09 2.81 17.37
CA ALA A 280 7.12 3.67 16.80
C ALA A 280 7.89 2.97 15.65
N GLY A 281 7.93 1.63 15.68
CA GLY A 281 8.68 0.80 14.75
C GLY A 281 10.20 0.86 14.97
N SER A 282 10.92 0.09 14.18
CA SER A 282 12.39 0.17 14.12
C SER A 282 12.86 1.56 13.63
N PRO A 283 14.03 2.03 14.10
CA PRO A 283 14.61 3.28 13.61
C PRO A 283 14.88 3.22 12.11
N VAL A 284 15.00 4.38 11.48
CA VAL A 284 15.39 4.47 10.06
C VAL A 284 16.77 3.85 9.88
N VAL A 285 16.85 2.88 8.97
CA VAL A 285 18.08 2.16 8.61
C VAL A 285 18.41 2.37 7.13
N SER A 286 19.68 2.21 6.78
CA SER A 286 20.13 2.25 5.38
C SER A 286 19.45 1.16 4.56
N ILE A 287 19.02 1.49 3.34
CA ILE A 287 18.51 0.50 2.37
C ILE A 287 19.67 -0.22 1.69
N VAL A 288 20.81 0.48 1.52
CA VAL A 288 22.02 -0.11 0.96
C VAL A 288 22.80 -0.76 2.10
N ASP A 289 23.19 -2.03 1.94
CA ASP A 289 24.15 -2.74 2.79
C ASP A 289 25.54 -2.10 2.65
N LYS A 290 25.69 -0.86 3.12
CA LYS A 290 26.98 -0.25 3.40
C LYS A 290 27.26 -0.43 4.87
N ALA A 291 28.30 -1.22 5.14
CA ALA A 291 28.94 -1.37 6.43
C ALA A 291 28.94 -0.04 7.17
N SER A 292 28.22 0.00 8.29
CA SER A 292 28.56 0.78 9.48
C SER A 292 29.29 2.10 9.22
N THR A 293 28.66 3.05 8.53
CA THR A 293 28.86 4.44 8.93
C THR A 293 28.07 4.63 10.22
N VAL A 294 28.63 4.12 11.33
CA VAL A 294 28.28 4.56 12.68
C VAL A 294 28.26 6.06 12.59
N PHE A 295 27.05 6.60 12.69
CA PHE A 295 26.77 7.98 12.37
C PHE A 295 27.78 8.87 13.07
N ASN A 296 28.35 9.82 12.32
CA ASN A 296 29.20 10.87 12.89
C ASN A 296 28.54 11.54 14.12
N SER A 297 27.20 11.52 14.24
CA SER A 297 26.47 11.98 15.42
C SER A 297 26.67 11.12 16.67
N ALA A 298 26.74 9.78 16.57
CA ALA A 298 27.00 8.91 17.72
C ALA A 298 28.41 9.14 18.28
N ARG A 299 29.42 9.21 17.40
CA ARG A 299 30.80 9.56 17.77
C ARG A 299 30.91 10.99 18.31
N ARG A 300 30.17 11.96 17.72
CA ARG A 300 30.12 13.34 18.24
C ARG A 300 29.45 13.42 19.61
N LEU A 301 28.36 12.68 19.83
CA LEU A 301 27.67 12.62 21.13
C LEU A 301 28.56 11.95 22.19
N GLU A 302 29.31 10.91 21.81
CA GLU A 302 30.30 10.28 22.68
C GLU A 302 31.44 11.24 23.04
N VAL A 303 31.98 11.98 22.07
CA VAL A 303 33.01 13.01 22.32
C VAL A 303 32.47 14.13 23.21
N VAL A 304 31.24 14.59 23.00
CA VAL A 304 30.59 15.61 23.84
C VAL A 304 30.38 15.06 25.25
N ARG A 305 29.91 13.82 25.41
CA ARG A 305 29.75 13.16 26.70
C ARG A 305 31.10 13.06 27.43
N ASN A 306 32.16 12.65 26.74
CA ASN A 306 33.50 12.56 27.31
C ASN A 306 34.05 13.94 27.70
N CYS A 307 33.82 14.98 26.91
CA CYS A 307 34.18 16.36 27.27
C CYS A 307 33.43 16.84 28.51
N ILE A 308 32.13 16.58 28.60
CA ILE A 308 31.32 16.96 29.77
C ILE A 308 31.82 16.22 31.01
N SER A 309 32.01 14.89 30.93
CA SER A 309 32.57 14.10 32.03
C SER A 309 33.93 14.63 32.48
N TYR A 310 34.84 14.93 31.56
CA TYR A 310 36.16 15.48 31.89
C TYR A 310 36.09 16.87 32.56
N ILE A 311 35.19 17.74 32.11
CA ILE A 311 35.00 19.07 32.73
C ILE A 311 34.50 18.93 34.17
N PHE A 312 33.56 18.03 34.43
CA PHE A 312 32.96 17.87 35.75
C PHE A 312 33.81 17.02 36.69
N GLU A 313 34.55 16.03 36.21
CA GLU A 313 35.49 15.25 37.03
C GLU A 313 36.72 16.07 37.45
N ASN A 314 37.25 16.94 36.59
CA ASN A 314 38.35 17.83 36.99
C ASN A 314 37.92 18.91 37.99
N LYS A 315 36.66 19.36 37.92
CA LYS A 315 36.13 20.30 38.93
C LYS A 315 35.93 19.67 40.30
N ILE A 316 35.72 18.35 40.38
CA ILE A 316 35.61 17.64 41.66
C ILE A 316 37.00 17.53 42.33
N LEU A 317 38.05 17.28 41.54
CA LEU A 317 39.44 17.19 42.02
C LEU A 317 40.04 18.53 42.47
N GLU A 318 39.57 19.66 41.92
CA GLU A 318 40.00 21.00 42.38
C GLU A 318 39.33 21.47 43.67
N THR A 319 38.19 20.88 44.06
CA THR A 319 37.50 21.17 45.33
C THR A 319 37.89 20.25 46.50
N GLU A 320 38.74 19.25 46.26
CA GLU A 320 39.27 18.33 47.29
C GLU A 320 40.73 18.63 47.69
N LYS A 321 41.25 19.84 47.41
CA LYS A 321 42.52 20.35 47.97
C LYS A 321 42.28 21.54 48.88
#